data_AF-A0A933GUU2-F1
#
_entry.id   AF-A0A933GUU2-F1
#
_cell.length_a   1.000
_cell.length_b   1.000
_cell.length_c   1.000
_cell.angle_alpha   90.00
_cell.angle_beta   90.00
_cell.angle_gamma   90.00
#
_symmetry.space_group_name_H-M   'P 1'
#
loop_
_entity.id
_entity.type
_entity.pdbx_description
1 polymer ?
#
loop_
_entity_poly.entity_id
_entity_poly.type
_entity_poly.pdbx_seq_one_letter_code
_entity_poly.pdbx_strand_id
1 'polypeptide(L)'
;MAQINYALREVQCKIVYYGPGLSGKTTNIEIVHSKAPPQNRGKLTSIATEGDRTLFFDFMPLDLGSVAGMRTKFQLYTVPGQVYYDSTRKLVLNGADGVIFVADSQAEKLDENIESLTNLFKNLRENGIDPDTIPLVMQWNKRDLPTALPVETLEEKLNPRKAPSCEAIACNGTGVFPSLKAISSLVLEQINQRAQLATSVRPKGPAETEGARATPEKPGSAVEAAPSAPSAGVAAKPVPPPPPTARPAAGAPHPP
;
A
#
# COMPACT_ATOMS: atom_id res chain seq x y z
N MET A 1 6.21 -6.53 -5.23
CA MET A 1 7.15 -6.22 -6.29
C MET A 1 6.34 -6.20 -7.57
N ALA A 2 6.49 -5.13 -8.34
CA ALA A 2 5.66 -4.86 -9.50
C ALA A 2 5.75 -6.03 -10.50
N GLN A 3 4.59 -6.46 -10.99
CA GLN A 3 4.53 -7.50 -12.02
C GLN A 3 4.60 -6.80 -13.38
N ILE A 4 5.69 -7.01 -14.10
CA ILE A 4 5.91 -6.41 -15.43
C ILE A 4 5.68 -7.49 -16.48
N ASN A 5 4.69 -7.27 -17.33
CA ASN A 5 4.48 -8.05 -18.54
C ASN A 5 5.06 -7.29 -19.74
N TYR A 6 6.31 -7.61 -20.10
CA TYR A 6 7.01 -6.97 -21.22
C TYR A 6 6.35 -7.24 -22.58
N ALA A 7 5.74 -8.42 -22.78
CA ALA A 7 5.06 -8.75 -24.02
C ALA A 7 3.81 -7.89 -24.25
N LEU A 8 3.11 -7.54 -23.17
CA LEU A 8 1.92 -6.68 -23.20
C LEU A 8 2.22 -5.20 -22.90
N ARG A 9 3.49 -4.84 -22.63
CA ARG A 9 3.91 -3.53 -22.10
C ARG A 9 3.03 -3.07 -20.93
N GLU A 10 2.70 -4.00 -20.05
CA GLU A 10 1.82 -3.75 -18.90
C GLU A 10 2.61 -3.86 -17.60
N VAL A 11 2.37 -2.93 -16.68
CA VAL A 11 2.92 -2.96 -15.33
C VAL A 11 1.79 -2.96 -14.31
N GLN A 12 1.84 -3.89 -13.37
CA GLN A 12 0.96 -3.93 -12.23
C GLN A 12 1.72 -3.55 -10.96
N CYS A 13 1.32 -2.44 -10.34
CA CYS A 13 1.98 -1.93 -9.14
C CYS A 13 1.06 -1.99 -7.93
N LYS A 14 1.61 -2.34 -6.78
CA LYS A 14 0.90 -2.34 -5.49
C LYS A 14 1.18 -1.05 -4.73
N ILE A 15 0.15 -0.23 -4.51
CA ILE A 15 0.22 1.00 -3.71
C ILE A 15 -0.50 0.79 -2.39
N VAL A 16 0.19 1.05 -1.28
CA VAL A 16 -0.38 0.90 0.06
C VAL A 16 -0.62 2.26 0.69
N TYR A 17 -1.85 2.55 1.10
CA TYR A 17 -2.21 3.66 1.97
C TYR A 17 -1.95 3.22 3.42
N TYR A 18 -1.01 3.89 4.07
CA TYR A 18 -0.59 3.64 5.45
C TYR A 18 -0.83 4.86 6.33
N GLY A 19 -0.89 4.69 7.65
CA GLY A 19 -1.12 5.79 8.60
C GLY A 19 -2.00 5.37 9.78
N PRO A 20 -2.17 6.23 10.80
CA PRO A 20 -2.88 5.87 12.03
C PRO A 20 -4.38 5.65 11.82
N GLY A 21 -5.04 5.10 12.84
CA GLY A 21 -6.49 4.92 12.88
C GLY A 21 -7.23 6.19 12.46
N LEU A 22 -8.28 6.03 11.64
CA LEU A 22 -9.18 7.13 11.24
C LEU A 22 -8.51 8.31 10.53
N SER A 23 -7.28 8.17 10.02
CA SER A 23 -6.58 9.23 9.29
C SER A 23 -7.16 9.55 7.91
N GLY A 24 -8.09 8.73 7.38
CA GLY A 24 -8.74 8.94 6.08
C GLY A 24 -8.22 8.07 4.92
N LYS A 25 -7.55 6.96 5.22
CA LYS A 25 -7.07 5.98 4.22
C LYS A 25 -8.20 5.40 3.37
N THR A 26 -9.25 4.86 3.99
CA THR A 26 -10.41 4.30 3.28
C THR A 26 -11.13 5.36 2.46
N THR A 27 -11.32 6.56 3.03
CA THR A 27 -11.90 7.70 2.30
C THR A 27 -11.13 8.06 1.03
N ASN A 28 -9.79 7.98 1.04
CA ASN A 28 -8.99 8.17 -0.18
C ASN A 28 -9.38 7.15 -1.25
N ILE A 29 -9.41 5.85 -0.92
CA ILE A 29 -9.75 4.81 -1.92
C ILE A 29 -11.20 4.92 -2.38
N GLU A 30 -12.15 5.24 -1.50
CA GLU A 30 -13.55 5.47 -1.85
C GLU A 30 -13.70 6.64 -2.84
N ILE A 31 -12.96 7.73 -2.64
CA ILE A 31 -12.95 8.87 -3.56
C ILE A 31 -12.33 8.51 -4.89
N VAL A 32 -11.19 7.79 -4.89
CA VAL A 32 -10.58 7.33 -6.14
C VAL A 32 -11.56 6.42 -6.88
N HIS A 33 -12.19 5.48 -6.19
CA HIS A 33 -13.19 4.59 -6.76
C HIS A 33 -14.34 5.42 -7.34
N SER A 34 -15.00 6.27 -6.57
CA SER A 34 -16.18 7.04 -7.00
C SER A 34 -15.94 7.94 -8.20
N LYS A 35 -14.76 8.56 -8.31
CA LYS A 35 -14.41 9.48 -9.42
C LYS A 35 -13.72 8.78 -10.60
N ALA A 36 -13.21 7.56 -10.44
CA ALA A 36 -12.62 6.81 -11.54
C ALA A 36 -13.69 6.35 -12.56
N PRO A 37 -13.40 6.39 -13.87
CA PRO A 37 -14.32 5.87 -14.89
C PRO A 37 -14.67 4.39 -14.61
N PRO A 38 -15.96 3.98 -14.69
CA PRO A 38 -16.39 2.61 -14.39
C PRO A 38 -15.62 1.52 -15.12
N GLN A 39 -15.19 1.79 -16.36
CA GLN A 39 -14.41 0.88 -17.19
C GLN A 39 -12.95 0.70 -16.74
N ASN A 40 -12.43 1.63 -15.93
CA ASN A 40 -11.05 1.67 -15.47
C ASN A 40 -10.89 1.24 -14.00
N ARG A 41 -11.98 0.98 -13.29
CA ARG A 41 -11.97 0.56 -11.88
C ARG A 41 -12.57 -0.84 -11.72
N GLY A 42 -11.90 -1.70 -10.97
CA GLY A 42 -12.52 -2.95 -10.50
C GLY A 42 -13.43 -2.71 -9.30
N LYS A 43 -14.07 -3.79 -8.82
CA LYS A 43 -14.91 -3.76 -7.62
C LYS A 43 -14.07 -3.41 -6.40
N LEU A 44 -14.47 -2.36 -5.68
CA LEU A 44 -13.98 -2.09 -4.34
C LEU A 44 -14.36 -3.27 -3.43
N THR A 45 -13.35 -4.01 -2.98
CA THR A 45 -13.56 -5.20 -2.14
C THR A 45 -13.00 -4.92 -0.76
N SER A 46 -13.86 -5.08 0.24
CA SER A 46 -13.47 -5.04 1.65
C SER A 46 -13.49 -6.46 2.22
N ILE A 47 -12.34 -6.95 2.69
CA ILE A 47 -12.19 -8.33 3.16
C ILE A 47 -12.09 -8.35 4.68
N ALA A 48 -13.21 -8.63 5.35
CA ALA A 48 -13.24 -8.86 6.79
C ALA A 48 -12.77 -10.29 7.11
N THR A 49 -11.79 -10.44 8.00
CA THR A 49 -11.40 -11.76 8.53
C THR A 49 -12.35 -12.17 9.65
N GLU A 50 -12.75 -13.44 9.70
CA GLU A 50 -13.56 -13.99 10.80
C GLU A 50 -12.78 -13.96 12.12
N GLY A 51 -13.39 -13.39 13.17
CA GLY A 51 -12.86 -13.38 14.54
C GLY A 51 -12.54 -11.99 15.10
N ASP A 52 -12.14 -11.05 14.24
CA ASP A 52 -11.84 -9.68 14.63
C ASP A 52 -12.74 -8.72 13.88
N ARG A 53 -13.37 -7.80 14.62
CA ARG A 53 -14.23 -6.72 14.11
C ARG A 53 -13.65 -6.13 12.81
N THR A 54 -14.25 -6.50 11.69
CA THR A 54 -14.13 -5.83 10.38
C THR A 54 -12.73 -5.28 10.08
N LEU A 55 -11.81 -6.16 9.68
CA LEU A 55 -10.61 -5.74 8.95
C LEU A 55 -11.06 -5.24 7.57
N PHE A 56 -11.03 -3.94 7.34
CA PHE A 56 -11.20 -3.36 6.01
C PHE A 56 -9.80 -3.16 5.44
N PHE A 57 -9.38 -3.99 4.48
CA PHE A 57 -8.44 -3.53 3.47
C PHE A 57 -9.20 -3.40 2.16
N ASP A 58 -9.09 -2.21 1.60
CA ASP A 58 -9.80 -1.80 0.40
C ASP A 58 -8.93 -2.14 -0.80
N PHE A 59 -9.36 -3.11 -1.62
CA PHE A 59 -8.69 -3.45 -2.86
C PHE A 59 -9.40 -2.83 -4.06
N MET A 60 -8.65 -2.11 -4.90
CA MET A 60 -9.17 -1.63 -6.18
C MET A 60 -8.07 -1.67 -7.25
N PRO A 61 -8.27 -2.44 -8.35
CA PRO A 61 -7.46 -2.29 -9.54
C PRO A 61 -7.90 -1.03 -10.29
N LEU A 62 -6.94 -0.15 -10.59
CA LEU A 62 -7.14 1.09 -11.34
C LEU A 62 -6.27 1.08 -12.61
N ASP A 63 -6.90 1.13 -13.78
CA ASP A 63 -6.21 1.29 -15.06
C ASP A 63 -6.03 2.79 -15.34
N LEU A 64 -4.77 3.23 -15.31
CA LEU A 64 -4.38 4.61 -15.61
C LEU A 64 -4.16 4.85 -17.12
N GLY A 65 -4.33 3.81 -17.94
CA GLY A 65 -3.93 3.82 -19.35
C GLY A 65 -2.42 3.71 -19.51
N SER A 66 -1.89 4.34 -20.56
CA SER A 66 -0.44 4.36 -20.83
C SER A 66 0.24 5.51 -20.10
N VAL A 67 1.10 5.20 -19.13
CA VAL A 67 1.95 6.18 -18.45
C VAL A 67 3.40 5.86 -18.79
N ALA A 68 4.15 6.85 -19.28
CA ALA A 68 5.53 6.66 -19.77
C ALA A 68 5.69 5.50 -20.78
N GLY A 69 4.67 5.25 -21.62
CA GLY A 69 4.70 4.19 -22.64
C GLY A 69 4.34 2.78 -22.15
N MET A 70 3.96 2.60 -20.88
CA MET A 70 3.48 1.34 -20.33
C MET A 70 2.04 1.43 -19.86
N ARG A 71 1.22 0.43 -20.21
CA ARG A 71 -0.11 0.27 -19.64
C ARG A 71 0.03 0.01 -18.14
N THR A 72 -0.57 0.84 -17.31
CA THR A 72 -0.32 0.83 -15.86
C THR A 72 -1.58 0.47 -15.09
N LYS A 73 -1.52 -0.61 -14.31
CA LYS A 73 -2.59 -1.06 -13.43
C LYS A 73 -2.15 -0.97 -11.97
N PHE A 74 -2.85 -0.17 -11.18
CA PHE A 74 -2.55 -0.01 -9.77
C PHE A 74 -3.49 -0.84 -8.92
N GLN A 75 -2.92 -1.64 -8.03
CA GLN A 75 -3.65 -2.28 -6.94
C GLN A 75 -3.52 -1.42 -5.70
N LEU A 76 -4.59 -0.70 -5.35
CA LEU A 76 -4.61 0.12 -4.14
C LEU A 76 -5.02 -0.75 -2.95
N TYR A 77 -4.33 -0.61 -1.82
CA TYR A 77 -4.61 -1.28 -0.56
C TYR A 77 -4.64 -0.29 0.60
N THR A 78 -5.53 -0.46 1.56
CA THR A 78 -5.46 0.21 2.88
C THR A 78 -5.00 -0.76 3.96
N VAL A 79 -4.32 -0.25 4.98
CA VAL A 79 -4.03 -1.02 6.20
C VAL A 79 -5.01 -0.67 7.33
N PRO A 80 -5.35 -1.63 8.22
CA PRO A 80 -6.09 -1.32 9.43
C PRO A 80 -5.26 -0.39 10.33
N GLY A 81 -5.88 0.69 10.80
CA GLY A 81 -5.17 1.73 11.56
C GLY A 81 -5.05 1.49 13.07
N GLN A 82 -5.63 0.42 13.62
CA GLN A 82 -5.53 0.10 15.05
C GLN A 82 -4.27 -0.70 15.38
N VAL A 83 -3.56 -0.33 16.44
CA VAL A 83 -2.22 -0.85 16.80
C VAL A 83 -2.18 -2.37 16.91
N TYR A 84 -3.25 -3.01 17.39
CA TYR A 84 -3.38 -4.46 17.57
C TYR A 84 -3.16 -5.30 16.29
N TYR A 85 -3.31 -4.71 15.09
CA TYR A 85 -3.25 -5.44 13.82
C TYR A 85 -1.90 -5.40 13.11
N ASP A 86 -0.78 -5.47 13.85
CA ASP A 86 0.57 -5.34 13.26
C ASP A 86 0.88 -6.42 12.22
N SER A 87 0.50 -7.67 12.49
CA SER A 87 0.67 -8.79 11.55
C SER A 87 -0.06 -8.55 10.22
N THR A 88 -1.25 -7.96 10.26
CA THR A 88 -2.02 -7.61 9.06
C THR A 88 -1.36 -6.45 8.30
N ARG A 89 -0.88 -5.42 9.01
CA ARG A 89 -0.15 -4.31 8.37
C ARG A 89 1.10 -4.81 7.64
N LYS A 90 1.85 -5.70 8.28
CA LYS A 90 3.00 -6.38 7.66
C LYS A 90 2.60 -7.18 6.44
N LEU A 91 1.54 -7.99 6.51
CA LEU A 91 1.05 -8.78 5.38
C LEU A 91 0.64 -7.90 4.19
N VAL A 92 -0.08 -6.80 4.44
CA VAL A 92 -0.50 -5.87 3.38
C VAL A 92 0.69 -5.16 2.74
N LEU A 93 1.77 -4.88 3.50
CA LEU A 93 2.99 -4.29 2.95
C LEU A 93 3.83 -5.25 2.10
N ASN A 94 3.60 -6.57 2.19
CA ASN A 94 4.35 -7.53 1.40
C ASN A 94 4.21 -7.22 -0.10
N GLY A 95 5.35 -7.01 -0.75
CA GLY A 95 5.41 -6.66 -2.16
C GLY A 95 4.85 -5.29 -2.53
N ALA A 96 4.76 -4.33 -1.59
CA ALA A 96 4.43 -2.96 -1.92
C ALA A 96 5.48 -2.35 -2.88
N ASP A 97 5.01 -1.60 -3.87
CA ASP A 97 5.86 -0.86 -4.82
C ASP A 97 5.91 0.63 -4.48
N GLY A 98 4.89 1.14 -3.79
CA GLY A 98 4.88 2.49 -3.25
C GLY A 98 3.92 2.63 -2.07
N VAL A 99 4.18 3.63 -1.22
CA VAL A 99 3.37 3.92 -0.03
C VAL A 99 2.91 5.37 -0.05
N ILE A 100 1.62 5.59 0.22
CA ILE A 100 1.11 6.90 0.61
C ILE A 100 0.90 6.86 2.12
N PHE A 101 1.63 7.68 2.87
CA PHE A 101 1.40 7.84 4.30
C PHE A 101 0.40 8.96 4.54
N VAL A 102 -0.80 8.59 4.99
CA VAL A 102 -1.90 9.51 5.29
C VAL A 102 -1.86 9.86 6.77
N ALA A 103 -1.38 11.06 7.07
CA ALA A 103 -1.36 11.63 8.41
C ALA A 103 -2.64 12.41 8.70
N ASP A 104 -3.12 12.32 9.94
CA ASP A 104 -4.18 13.20 10.44
C ASP A 104 -3.56 14.51 10.91
N SER A 105 -3.98 15.65 10.34
CA SER A 105 -3.35 16.94 10.64
C SER A 105 -3.65 17.48 12.04
N GLN A 106 -4.62 16.92 12.78
CA GLN A 106 -4.99 17.44 14.10
C GLN A 106 -3.84 17.31 15.11
N ALA A 107 -3.64 18.34 15.93
CA ALA A 107 -2.56 18.38 16.93
C ALA A 107 -2.53 17.15 17.86
N GLU A 108 -3.70 16.71 18.33
CA GLU A 108 -3.86 15.53 19.20
C GLU A 108 -3.48 14.20 18.53
N LYS A 109 -3.36 14.17 17.20
CA LYS A 109 -3.00 12.97 16.44
C LYS A 109 -1.53 12.89 16.07
N LEU A 110 -0.71 13.86 16.47
CA LEU A 110 0.71 13.89 16.13
C LEU A 110 1.45 12.65 16.66
N ASP A 111 1.23 12.26 17.91
CA ASP A 111 1.90 11.09 18.49
C ASP A 111 1.49 9.79 17.79
N GLU A 112 0.20 9.63 17.46
CA GLU A 112 -0.31 8.50 16.68
C GLU A 112 0.28 8.47 15.26
N ASN A 113 0.48 9.64 14.62
CA ASN A 113 1.17 9.73 13.33
C ASN A 113 2.63 9.24 13.45
N ILE A 114 3.36 9.69 14.47
CA ILE A 114 4.77 9.31 14.70
C ILE A 114 4.89 7.80 14.95
N GLU A 115 4.02 7.25 15.82
CA GLU A 115 3.97 5.82 16.11
C GLU A 115 3.68 5.02 14.83
N SER A 116 2.67 5.43 14.06
CA SER A 116 2.30 4.76 12.82
C SER A 116 3.39 4.84 11.75
N LEU A 117 4.15 5.94 11.67
CA LEU A 117 5.25 6.09 10.71
C LEU A 117 6.45 5.22 11.11
N THR A 118 6.76 5.17 12.39
CA THR A 118 7.79 4.26 12.94
C THR A 118 7.42 2.81 12.65
N ASN A 119 6.14 2.46 12.85
CA ASN A 119 5.61 1.14 12.56
C ASN A 119 5.67 0.79 11.06
N LEU A 120 5.37 1.75 10.17
CA LEU A 120 5.54 1.57 8.72
C LEU A 120 6.99 1.16 8.39
N PHE A 121 7.97 1.91 8.88
CA PHE A 121 9.38 1.62 8.57
C PHE A 121 9.86 0.30 9.17
N LYS A 122 9.38 -0.08 10.37
CA LYS A 122 9.61 -1.40 10.93
C LYS A 122 9.06 -2.50 10.02
N ASN A 123 7.80 -2.40 9.63
CA ASN A 123 7.13 -3.44 8.83
C ASN A 123 7.66 -3.53 7.39
N LEU A 124 8.16 -2.43 6.81
CA LEU A 124 8.87 -2.46 5.53
C LEU A 124 10.15 -3.29 5.64
N ARG A 125 11.00 -3.01 6.65
CA ARG A 125 12.25 -3.76 6.87
C ARG A 125 11.98 -5.25 7.10
N GLU A 126 10.97 -5.58 7.89
CA GLU A 126 10.59 -6.96 8.14
C GLU A 126 10.05 -7.71 6.90
N ASN A 127 9.61 -6.97 5.87
CA ASN A 127 9.26 -7.53 4.55
C ASN A 127 10.44 -7.52 3.56
N GLY A 128 11.65 -7.19 4.01
CA GLY A 128 12.82 -7.06 3.15
C GLY A 128 12.76 -5.86 2.20
N ILE A 129 11.91 -4.87 2.50
CA ILE A 129 11.79 -3.64 1.73
C ILE A 129 12.54 -2.54 2.47
N ASP A 130 13.49 -1.90 1.78
CA ASP A 130 14.24 -0.79 2.34
C ASP A 130 13.38 0.48 2.43
N PRO A 131 13.14 1.01 3.65
CA PRO A 131 12.35 2.22 3.84
C PRO A 131 12.93 3.45 3.15
N ASP A 132 14.25 3.52 2.93
CA ASP A 132 14.89 4.72 2.38
C ASP A 132 14.77 4.82 0.86
N THR A 133 14.52 3.69 0.19
CA THR A 133 14.46 3.61 -1.28
C THR A 133 13.07 3.32 -1.83
N ILE A 134 12.11 2.86 -1.02
CA ILE A 134 10.72 2.71 -1.48
C ILE A 134 10.11 4.10 -1.79
N PRO A 135 9.41 4.24 -2.93
CA PRO A 135 8.56 5.39 -3.23
C PRO A 135 7.59 5.68 -2.08
N LEU A 136 7.68 6.90 -1.56
CA LEU A 136 6.87 7.37 -0.44
C LEU A 136 6.29 8.73 -0.81
N VAL A 137 5.01 8.94 -0.53
CA VAL A 137 4.33 10.24 -0.57
C VAL A 137 3.69 10.50 0.77
N MET A 138 3.85 11.70 1.30
CA MET A 138 3.17 12.14 2.51
C MET A 138 1.86 12.84 2.14
N GLN A 139 0.77 12.52 2.83
CA GLN A 139 -0.50 13.21 2.67
C GLN A 139 -0.93 13.79 4.03
N TRP A 140 -0.97 15.11 4.11
CA TRP A 140 -1.44 15.87 5.27
C TRP A 140 -2.95 16.02 5.17
N ASN A 141 -3.70 15.05 5.69
CA ASN A 141 -5.15 14.99 5.53
C ASN A 141 -5.88 15.75 6.65
N LYS A 142 -7.15 16.09 6.41
CA LYS A 142 -8.04 16.85 7.31
C LYS A 142 -7.61 18.31 7.51
N ARG A 143 -7.12 18.94 6.44
CA ARG A 143 -6.71 20.37 6.45
C ARG A 143 -7.86 21.34 6.69
N ASP A 144 -9.10 20.87 6.62
CA ASP A 144 -10.31 21.62 6.93
C ASP A 144 -10.53 21.83 8.43
N LEU A 145 -9.87 21.07 9.29
CA LEU A 145 -10.10 21.13 10.73
C LEU A 145 -9.37 22.33 11.37
N PRO A 146 -10.00 23.06 12.30
CA PRO A 146 -9.38 24.22 12.96
C PRO A 146 -8.20 23.83 13.87
N THR A 147 -8.15 22.58 14.30
CA THR A 147 -7.06 22.00 15.11
C THR A 147 -5.91 21.44 14.26
N ALA A 148 -5.98 21.59 12.93
CA ALA A 148 -4.93 21.15 12.04
C ALA A 148 -3.64 21.94 12.29
N LEU A 149 -2.55 21.21 12.55
CA LEU A 149 -1.22 21.78 12.70
C LEU A 149 -0.77 22.48 11.41
N PRO A 150 0.12 23.48 11.48
CA PRO A 150 0.79 24.02 10.29
C PRO A 150 1.48 22.91 9.48
N VAL A 151 1.50 23.03 8.16
CA VAL A 151 2.13 22.03 7.27
C VAL A 151 3.62 21.92 7.59
N GLU A 152 4.26 23.04 7.90
CA GLU A 152 5.68 23.13 8.25
C GLU A 152 6.00 22.26 9.47
N THR A 153 5.11 22.21 10.46
CA THR A 153 5.25 21.35 11.64
C THR A 153 5.14 19.88 11.26
N LEU A 154 4.21 19.51 10.37
CA LEU A 154 4.06 18.13 9.89
C LEU A 154 5.27 17.69 9.05
N GLU A 155 5.77 18.55 8.17
CA GLU A 155 6.98 18.31 7.39
C GLU A 155 8.20 18.06 8.29
N GLU A 156 8.43 18.93 9.27
CA GLU A 156 9.55 18.81 10.20
C GLU A 156 9.49 17.51 11.02
N LYS A 157 8.30 17.16 11.54
CA LYS A 157 8.14 16.03 12.46
C LYS A 157 7.98 14.68 11.77
N LEU A 158 7.36 14.63 10.60
CA LEU A 158 6.94 13.39 9.94
C LEU A 158 7.62 13.14 8.59
N ASN A 159 8.32 14.12 8.00
CA ASN A 159 8.92 13.98 6.67
C ASN A 159 10.44 14.24 6.64
N PRO A 160 11.26 13.55 7.46
CA PRO A 160 12.71 13.76 7.46
C PRO A 160 13.36 13.41 6.11
N ARG A 161 12.75 12.52 5.32
CA ARG A 161 13.21 12.14 3.96
C ARG A 161 12.92 13.21 2.90
N LYS A 162 12.15 14.26 3.23
CA LYS A 162 11.64 15.25 2.27
C LYS A 162 10.95 14.58 1.07
N ALA A 163 10.21 13.50 1.35
CA ALA A 163 9.39 12.84 0.35
C ALA A 163 8.33 13.83 -0.18
N PRO A 164 7.89 13.71 -1.44
CA PRO A 164 6.83 14.58 -1.95
C PRO A 164 5.59 14.52 -1.05
N SER A 165 5.02 15.68 -0.76
CA SER A 165 3.89 15.81 0.15
C SER A 165 2.71 16.53 -0.49
N CYS A 166 1.51 16.27 0.02
CA CYS A 166 0.27 16.90 -0.44
C CYS A 166 -0.64 17.22 0.75
N GLU A 167 -1.18 18.43 0.77
CA GLU A 167 -2.34 18.75 1.60
C GLU A 167 -3.59 18.07 1.06
N ALA A 168 -4.46 17.58 1.95
CA ALA A 168 -5.67 16.89 1.57
C ALA A 168 -6.86 17.16 2.50
N ILE A 169 -8.04 17.12 1.89
CA ILE A 169 -9.34 17.01 2.57
C ILE A 169 -10.03 15.82 1.89
N ALA A 170 -9.70 14.61 2.35
CA ALA A 170 -10.10 13.40 1.65
C ALA A 170 -11.62 13.31 1.47
N CYS A 171 -12.43 13.76 2.43
CA CYS A 171 -13.89 13.68 2.35
C CYS A 171 -14.53 14.45 1.18
N ASN A 172 -13.87 15.51 0.67
CA ASN A 172 -14.31 16.22 -0.54
C ASN A 172 -13.44 15.88 -1.78
N GLY A 173 -12.40 15.08 -1.59
CA GLY A 173 -11.47 14.60 -2.60
C GLY A 173 -10.34 15.56 -2.96
N THR A 174 -10.18 16.67 -2.23
CA THR A 174 -9.01 17.55 -2.37
C THR A 174 -7.76 16.79 -1.95
N GLY A 175 -6.69 16.88 -2.74
CA GLY A 175 -5.40 16.23 -2.45
C GLY A 175 -5.32 14.73 -2.79
N VAL A 176 -6.45 14.02 -2.90
CA VAL A 176 -6.49 12.57 -3.17
C VAL A 176 -5.80 12.19 -4.50
N PHE A 177 -6.25 12.79 -5.61
CA PHE A 177 -5.66 12.54 -6.92
C PHE A 177 -4.24 13.11 -7.10
N PRO A 178 -3.92 14.31 -6.57
CA PRO A 178 -2.53 14.77 -6.49
C PRO A 178 -1.59 13.78 -5.81
N SER A 179 -1.95 13.25 -4.63
CA SER A 179 -1.13 12.23 -3.94
C SER A 179 -0.99 10.94 -4.76
N LEU A 180 -2.10 10.46 -5.34
CA LEU A 180 -2.07 9.27 -6.18
C LEU A 180 -1.18 9.47 -7.41
N LYS A 181 -1.26 10.63 -8.07
CA LYS A 181 -0.42 10.96 -9.23
C LYS A 181 1.05 11.03 -8.83
N ALA A 182 1.38 11.67 -7.70
CA ALA A 182 2.74 11.77 -7.20
C ALA A 182 3.36 10.38 -6.96
N ILE A 183 2.66 9.49 -6.24
CA ILE A 183 3.18 8.14 -6.01
C ILE A 183 3.27 7.34 -7.31
N SER A 184 2.33 7.56 -8.25
CA SER A 184 2.35 6.90 -9.56
C SER A 184 3.64 7.22 -10.32
N SER A 185 4.00 8.50 -10.36
CA SER A 185 5.21 8.98 -11.03
C SER A 185 6.46 8.36 -10.41
N LEU A 186 6.58 8.37 -9.08
CA LEU A 186 7.77 7.82 -8.38
C LEU A 186 7.93 6.32 -8.63
N VAL A 187 6.85 5.55 -8.56
CA VAL A 187 6.89 4.09 -8.78
C VAL A 187 7.31 3.77 -10.21
N LEU A 188 6.72 4.44 -11.20
CA LEU A 188 7.03 4.20 -12.61
C LEU A 188 8.45 4.63 -12.96
N GLU A 189 8.92 5.74 -12.41
CA GLU A 189 10.30 6.19 -12.56
C GLU A 189 11.27 5.14 -12.02
N GLN A 190 11.04 4.63 -10.81
CA GLN A 190 11.88 3.60 -10.21
C GLN A 190 11.88 2.30 -11.03
N ILE A 191 10.73 1.89 -11.58
CA ILE A 191 10.63 0.71 -12.45
C ILE A 191 11.42 0.91 -13.74
N ASN A 192 11.30 2.08 -14.37
CA ASN A 192 12.03 2.41 -15.59
C ASN A 192 13.54 2.41 -15.36
N GLN A 193 14.01 3.00 -14.25
CA GLN A 193 15.42 2.98 -13.87
C GLN A 193 15.95 1.55 -13.69
N ARG A 194 15.20 0.69 -12.99
CA ARG A 194 15.57 -0.73 -12.80
C ARG A 194 15.62 -1.50 -14.11
N ALA A 195 14.66 -1.26 -15.01
CA ALA A 195 14.63 -1.89 -16.34
C ALA A 195 15.85 -1.49 -17.19
N GLN A 196 16.22 -0.20 -17.19
CA GLN A 196 17.38 0.32 -17.93
C GLN A 196 18.72 -0.24 -17.42
N LEU A 197 18.85 -0.39 -16.10
CA LEU A 197 20.02 -1.02 -15.47
C LEU A 197 20.13 -2.50 -15.87
N ALA A 198 19.02 -3.24 -15.90
CA ALA A 198 19.01 -4.64 -16.32
C ALA A 198 19.41 -4.83 -17.80
N THR A 199 19.05 -3.88 -18.68
CA THR A 199 19.47 -3.91 -20.09
C THR A 199 20.92 -3.49 -20.32
N SER A 200 21.47 -2.61 -19.47
CA SER A 200 22.84 -2.09 -19.61
C SER A 200 23.92 -3.04 -19.10
N VAL A 201 23.55 -4.03 -18.27
CA VAL A 201 24.49 -5.00 -17.66
C VAL A 201 24.61 -6.31 -18.46
N ARG A 202 24.03 -6.41 -19.68
CA ARG A 202 24.35 -7.55 -20.55
C ARG A 202 25.84 -7.51 -20.92
N PRO A 203 26.65 -8.54 -20.57
CA PRO A 203 28.03 -8.61 -21.05
C PRO A 203 27.99 -8.70 -22.58
N LYS A 204 28.87 -7.97 -23.26
CA LYS A 204 29.21 -8.28 -24.66
C LYS A 204 29.65 -9.74 -24.69
N GLY A 205 28.79 -10.62 -25.20
CA GLY A 205 29.15 -12.00 -25.49
C GLY A 205 30.36 -12.03 -26.42
N PRO A 206 31.28 -13.00 -26.29
CA PRO A 206 32.36 -13.15 -27.24
C PRO A 206 31.80 -13.39 -28.63
N ALA A 207 32.44 -12.76 -29.61
CA ALA A 207 32.11 -12.84 -31.02
C ALA A 207 31.91 -14.29 -31.51
N GLU A 208 30.91 -14.44 -32.38
CA GLU A 208 30.63 -15.65 -33.13
C GLU A 208 31.88 -16.15 -33.88
N THR A 209 32.28 -17.39 -33.60
CA THR A 209 33.04 -18.21 -34.55
C THR A 209 32.12 -19.30 -35.08
N GLU A 210 31.92 -19.27 -36.40
CA GLU A 210 31.22 -20.30 -37.17
C GLU A 210 31.85 -21.69 -36.95
N GLY A 211 31.02 -22.72 -36.81
CA GLY A 211 31.47 -24.10 -36.95
C GLY A 211 30.50 -25.17 -36.45
N ALA A 212 29.94 -25.91 -37.41
CA ALA A 212 29.48 -27.31 -37.30
C ALA A 212 28.13 -27.64 -36.61
N ARG A 213 27.09 -27.66 -37.47
CA ARG A 213 26.01 -28.66 -37.63
C ARG A 213 25.99 -29.88 -36.69
N ALA A 214 24.89 -30.03 -35.93
CA ALA A 214 24.26 -31.31 -35.63
C ALA A 214 22.77 -31.11 -35.24
N THR A 215 21.86 -31.77 -35.96
CA THR A 215 20.50 -32.17 -35.52
C THR A 215 20.58 -33.59 -34.93
N PRO A 216 19.64 -34.10 -34.09
CA PRO A 216 18.19 -33.90 -34.24
C PRO A 216 17.30 -33.95 -32.96
N GLU A 217 15.99 -33.86 -33.21
CA GLU A 217 14.83 -34.44 -32.48
C GLU A 217 14.04 -33.64 -31.41
N LYS A 218 12.72 -33.59 -31.67
CA LYS A 218 11.56 -33.37 -30.78
C LYS A 218 11.02 -34.76 -30.38
N PRO A 219 10.43 -34.99 -29.19
CA PRO A 219 9.02 -34.60 -28.96
C PRO A 219 8.65 -34.27 -27.49
N GLY A 220 7.46 -33.71 -27.27
CA GLY A 220 6.76 -33.82 -25.97
C GLY A 220 6.04 -32.57 -25.47
N SER A 221 4.71 -32.61 -25.53
CA SER A 221 3.77 -31.65 -24.95
C SER A 221 3.67 -31.80 -23.43
N ALA A 222 3.64 -30.69 -22.68
CA ALA A 222 2.82 -30.57 -21.46
C ALA A 222 2.67 -29.09 -21.06
N VAL A 223 1.43 -28.65 -21.06
CA VAL A 223 0.94 -27.42 -20.42
C VAL A 223 0.93 -27.68 -18.91
N GLU A 224 1.49 -26.77 -18.09
CA GLU A 224 1.22 -26.80 -16.65
C GLU A 224 1.14 -25.39 -16.05
N ALA A 225 0.26 -25.28 -15.06
CA ALA A 225 -0.49 -24.12 -14.67
C ALA A 225 0.27 -23.13 -13.76
N ALA A 226 -0.25 -21.89 -13.73
CA ALA A 226 0.12 -20.86 -12.77
C ALA A 226 -0.14 -21.32 -11.31
N PRO A 227 0.69 -20.90 -10.34
CA PRO A 227 0.45 -21.27 -8.96
C PRO A 227 -0.68 -20.43 -8.36
N SER A 228 -1.67 -21.14 -7.83
CA SER A 228 -2.75 -20.68 -6.96
C SER A 228 -2.23 -20.16 -5.62
N ALA A 229 -2.96 -19.19 -5.05
CA ALA A 229 -2.71 -18.61 -3.73
C ALA A 229 -2.61 -19.66 -2.60
N PRO A 230 -1.77 -19.44 -1.57
CA PRO A 230 -1.64 -20.40 -0.47
C PRO A 230 -2.87 -20.35 0.44
N SER A 231 -3.55 -21.50 0.56
CA SER A 231 -4.49 -21.81 1.63
C SER A 231 -3.72 -22.07 2.92
N ALA A 232 -3.79 -21.13 3.86
CA ALA A 232 -3.24 -21.32 5.21
C ALA A 232 -4.28 -22.03 6.10
N GLY A 233 -4.17 -23.36 6.17
CA GLY A 233 -4.75 -24.15 7.26
C GLY A 233 -3.69 -24.37 8.33
N VAL A 234 -3.83 -23.70 9.48
CA VAL A 234 -3.17 -24.13 10.74
C VAL A 234 -4.18 -23.93 11.87
N ALA A 235 -4.66 -25.05 12.40
CA ALA A 235 -5.53 -25.09 13.56
C ALA A 235 -4.75 -24.68 14.81
N ALA A 236 -5.14 -23.57 15.44
CA ALA A 236 -4.75 -23.22 16.80
C ALA A 236 -5.96 -23.35 17.72
N LYS A 237 -5.81 -24.10 18.82
CA LYS A 237 -6.87 -24.31 19.83
C LYS A 237 -7.25 -22.99 20.51
N PRO A 238 -8.52 -22.78 20.92
CA PRO A 238 -8.95 -21.52 21.51
C PRO A 238 -8.46 -21.38 22.95
N VAL A 239 -7.87 -20.24 23.27
CA VAL A 239 -7.68 -19.76 24.66
C VAL A 239 -8.96 -19.01 25.07
N PRO A 240 -9.54 -19.27 26.25
CA PRO A 240 -10.78 -18.61 26.68
C PRO A 240 -10.54 -17.11 27.00
N PRO A 241 -11.56 -16.25 26.79
CA PRO A 241 -11.43 -14.82 27.03
C PRO A 241 -11.34 -14.48 28.53
N PRO A 242 -10.70 -13.36 28.90
CA PRO A 242 -10.67 -12.87 30.28
C PRO A 242 -12.06 -12.38 30.73
N PRO A 243 -12.35 -12.43 32.04
CA PRO A 243 -13.66 -12.03 32.57
C PRO A 243 -13.91 -10.52 32.42
N PRO A 244 -15.18 -10.10 32.29
CA PRO A 244 -15.53 -8.69 32.12
C PRO A 244 -15.20 -7.88 33.37
N THR A 245 -14.53 -6.74 33.18
CA THR A 245 -14.33 -5.72 34.21
C THR A 245 -15.68 -5.14 34.62
N ALA A 246 -15.97 -5.17 35.92
CA ALA A 246 -17.20 -4.63 36.50
C ALA A 246 -17.30 -3.13 36.21
N ARG A 247 -18.47 -2.70 35.70
CA ARG A 247 -18.85 -1.29 35.64
C ARG A 247 -18.91 -0.72 37.06
N PRO A 248 -18.47 0.52 37.32
CA PRO A 248 -18.73 1.17 38.59
C PRO A 248 -20.25 1.40 38.75
N ALA A 249 -20.75 1.05 39.94
CA ALA A 249 -22.16 1.13 40.30
C ALA A 249 -22.68 2.58 40.24
N ALA A 250 -23.91 2.72 39.72
CA ALA A 250 -24.68 3.95 39.77
C ALA A 250 -24.93 4.37 41.23
N GLY A 251 -24.90 5.70 41.45
CA GLY A 251 -25.00 6.32 42.76
C GLY A 251 -26.26 5.97 43.55
N ALA A 252 -26.08 5.87 44.87
CA ALA A 252 -27.16 5.80 45.83
C ALA A 252 -27.81 7.19 46.04
N PRO A 253 -29.12 7.28 46.28
CA PRO A 253 -29.78 8.54 46.62
C PRO A 253 -29.57 8.91 48.10
N HIS A 254 -29.41 10.20 48.37
CA HIS A 254 -29.39 10.76 49.74
C HIS A 254 -30.80 10.72 50.37
N PRO A 255 -30.93 10.42 51.68
CA PRO A 255 -32.17 10.58 52.45
C PRO A 255 -32.31 12.02 53.01
N PRO A 256 -33.49 12.39 53.53
CA PRO A 256 -34.06 13.75 53.47
C PRO A 256 -33.42 14.79 54.39
#